data_AF-A0A1G3WMV1-F1
#
_entry.id   AF-A0A1G3WMV1-F1
#
_cell.length_a   1.000
_cell.length_b   1.000
_cell.length_c   1.000
_cell.angle_alpha   90.00
_cell.angle_beta   90.00
_cell.angle_gamma   90.00
#
_symmetry.space_group_name_H-M   'P 1'
#
loop_
_entity.id
_entity.type
_entity.pdbx_description
1 polymer ?
#
loop_
_entity_poly.entity_id
_entity_poly.type
_entity_poly.pdbx_seq_one_letter_code
_entity_poly.pdbx_strand_id
1 'polypeptide(L)'
;MHIRMKKRGICEECGQAGWEVHHIIPLTAENVNDPSISIGEANLQLLCTSCHDAKRATDGSTRDDVAFDDNGELIHLNKRVVFNGTVYSGDKLAIDIHPSKSIPPRSKSQI
;
A
#
# COMPACT_ATOMS: atom_id res chain seq x y z
N MET A 1 -8.50 -4.76 21.42
CA MET A 1 -8.56 -5.17 20.00
C MET A 1 -9.74 -6.13 19.81
N HIS A 2 -10.94 -5.58 19.58
CA HIS A 2 -12.22 -6.32 19.60
C HIS A 2 -12.39 -7.32 18.44
N ILE A 3 -12.09 -6.88 17.21
CA ILE A 3 -12.21 -7.71 15.99
C ILE A 3 -11.35 -8.97 16.08
N ARG A 4 -10.09 -8.85 16.53
CA ARG A 4 -9.20 -10.01 16.66
C ARG A 4 -9.71 -11.07 17.61
N MET A 5 -10.31 -10.67 18.73
CA MET A 5 -10.93 -11.61 19.67
C MET A 5 -12.13 -12.32 19.05
N LYS A 6 -13.02 -11.57 18.36
CA LYS A 6 -14.18 -12.13 17.65
C LYS A 6 -13.78 -13.14 16.57
N LYS A 7 -12.72 -12.86 15.82
CA LYS A 7 -12.19 -13.75 14.77
C LYS A 7 -11.20 -14.80 15.29
N ARG A 8 -11.01 -14.89 16.61
CA ARG A 8 -10.09 -15.84 17.28
C ARG A 8 -8.65 -15.77 16.74
N GLY A 9 -8.22 -14.60 16.29
CA GLY A 9 -6.90 -14.41 15.69
C GLY A 9 -6.71 -15.11 14.34
N ILE A 10 -7.79 -15.49 13.64
CA ILE A 10 -7.74 -16.19 12.36
C ILE A 10 -7.98 -15.19 11.22
N CYS A 11 -7.07 -15.20 10.24
CA CYS A 11 -7.18 -14.48 8.99
C CYS A 11 -8.42 -14.96 8.23
N GLU A 12 -9.30 -14.03 7.88
CA GLU A 12 -10.59 -14.34 7.24
C GLU A 12 -10.46 -14.72 5.76
N GLU A 13 -9.31 -14.48 5.14
CA GLU A 13 -9.02 -14.86 3.73
C GLU A 13 -8.35 -16.24 3.61
N CYS A 14 -7.31 -16.50 4.42
CA CYS A 14 -6.46 -17.70 4.26
C CYS A 14 -6.49 -18.69 5.43
N GLY A 15 -7.18 -18.35 6.54
CA GLY A 15 -7.29 -19.19 7.72
C GLY A 15 -6.02 -19.29 8.60
N GLN A 16 -4.92 -18.63 8.22
CA GLN A 16 -3.71 -18.54 9.04
C GLN A 16 -3.86 -17.51 10.18
N ALA A 17 -2.84 -17.32 11.01
CA ALA A 17 -2.88 -16.30 12.06
C ALA A 17 -3.00 -14.88 11.47
N GLY A 18 -4.03 -14.15 11.90
CA GLY A 18 -4.33 -12.77 11.52
C GLY A 18 -3.94 -11.76 12.61
N TRP A 19 -3.47 -10.59 12.17
CA TRP A 19 -2.86 -9.56 13.04
C TRP A 19 -3.32 -8.14 12.72
N GLU A 20 -3.78 -7.90 11.49
CA GLU A 20 -4.12 -6.57 10.99
C GLU A 20 -5.62 -6.48 10.71
N VAL A 21 -6.24 -5.38 11.13
CA VAL A 21 -7.65 -5.11 10.81
C VAL A 21 -7.69 -4.27 9.54
N HIS A 22 -8.41 -4.73 8.54
CA HIS A 22 -8.54 -4.09 7.24
C HIS A 22 -10.00 -3.67 6.98
N HIS A 23 -10.21 -2.57 6.28
CA HIS A 23 -11.53 -2.18 5.80
C HIS A 23 -11.91 -2.99 4.55
N ILE A 24 -13.12 -3.55 4.48
CA ILE A 24 -13.61 -4.26 3.29
C ILE A 24 -13.93 -3.25 2.18
N ILE A 25 -14.69 -2.21 2.51
CA ILE A 25 -14.91 -1.01 1.72
C ILE A 25 -13.85 0.01 2.13
N PRO A 26 -12.92 0.41 1.23
CA PRO A 26 -11.88 1.37 1.55
C PRO A 26 -12.41 2.72 2.03
N LEU A 27 -11.69 3.33 2.97
CA LEU A 27 -12.00 4.68 3.40
C LEU A 27 -11.62 5.69 2.30
N THR A 28 -12.51 6.66 2.10
CA THR A 28 -12.38 7.80 1.20
C THR A 28 -12.72 9.07 1.97
N ALA A 29 -12.39 10.23 1.41
CA ALA A 29 -12.74 11.50 2.04
C ALA A 29 -14.27 11.67 2.15
N GLU A 30 -15.00 11.07 1.22
CA GLU A 30 -16.45 11.13 1.13
C GLU A 30 -17.14 10.21 2.15
N ASN A 31 -16.56 9.05 2.46
CA ASN A 31 -17.20 8.05 3.33
C ASN A 31 -16.67 8.00 4.77
N VAL A 32 -15.57 8.70 5.10
CA VAL A 32 -14.93 8.61 6.43
C VAL A 32 -15.85 9.01 7.60
N ASN A 33 -16.81 9.90 7.34
CA ASN A 33 -17.75 10.38 8.35
C ASN A 33 -18.96 9.45 8.57
N ASP A 34 -19.14 8.41 7.75
CA ASP A 34 -20.17 7.39 7.95
C ASP A 34 -19.66 6.33 8.93
N PRO A 35 -20.17 6.25 10.18
CA PRO A 35 -19.69 5.30 11.18
C PRO A 35 -19.93 3.84 10.80
N SER A 36 -20.93 3.57 9.94
CA SER A 36 -21.20 2.21 9.47
C SER A 36 -20.08 1.69 8.54
N ILE A 37 -19.33 2.60 7.92
CA ILE A 37 -18.20 2.30 7.05
C ILE A 37 -16.87 2.48 7.80
N SER A 38 -16.68 3.58 8.51
CA SER A 38 -15.38 3.92 9.09
C SER A 38 -14.98 3.06 10.29
N ILE A 39 -15.96 2.72 11.15
CA ILE A 39 -15.73 1.93 12.37
C ILE A 39 -16.69 0.75 12.51
N GLY A 40 -17.66 0.61 11.61
CA GLY A 40 -18.65 -0.46 11.63
C GLY A 40 -17.99 -1.82 11.45
N GLU A 41 -18.21 -2.74 12.39
CA GLU A 41 -17.57 -4.06 12.36
C GLU A 41 -17.89 -4.86 11.10
N ALA A 42 -19.05 -4.62 10.47
CA ALA A 42 -19.43 -5.26 9.21
C ALA A 42 -18.51 -4.86 8.04
N ASN A 43 -17.80 -3.73 8.16
CA ASN A 43 -16.82 -3.27 7.19
C ASN A 43 -15.36 -3.61 7.60
N LEU A 44 -15.14 -4.36 8.68
CA LEU A 44 -13.81 -4.72 9.16
C LEU A 44 -13.55 -6.21 9.04
N GLN A 45 -12.35 -6.57 8.60
CA GLN A 45 -11.88 -7.95 8.49
C GLN A 45 -10.50 -8.12 9.14
N LEU A 46 -10.24 -9.26 9.77
CA LEU A 46 -8.91 -9.59 10.29
C LEU A 46 -8.10 -10.33 9.23
N LEU A 47 -6.92 -9.82 8.89
CA LEU A 47 -6.01 -10.41 7.89
C LEU A 47 -4.63 -10.69 8.47
N CYS A 48 -3.92 -11.65 7.87
CA CYS A 48 -2.47 -11.74 8.01
C CYS A 48 -1.81 -10.69 7.09
N THR A 49 -0.57 -10.28 7.41
CA THR A 49 0.16 -9.24 6.67
C THR A 49 0.20 -9.48 5.17
N SER A 50 0.46 -10.73 4.72
CA SER A 50 0.48 -11.03 3.29
C SER A 50 -0.88 -10.87 2.60
N CYS A 51 -1.98 -11.22 3.27
CA CYS A 51 -3.33 -11.01 2.71
C CYS A 51 -3.72 -9.54 2.77
N HIS A 52 -3.31 -8.81 3.81
CA HIS A 52 -3.53 -7.37 3.94
C HIS A 52 -2.79 -6.60 2.83
N ASP A 53 -1.50 -6.85 2.63
CA ASP A 53 -0.70 -6.18 1.61
C ASP A 53 -1.19 -6.50 0.20
N ALA A 54 -1.65 -7.73 -0.05
CA ALA A 54 -2.24 -8.12 -1.33
C ALA A 54 -3.49 -7.29 -1.69
N LYS A 55 -4.27 -6.82 -0.69
CA LYS A 55 -5.41 -5.92 -0.93
C LYS A 55 -4.97 -4.51 -1.33
N ARG A 56 -3.76 -4.10 -0.97
CA ARG A 56 -3.17 -2.78 -1.30
C ARG A 56 -2.19 -2.82 -2.46
N ALA A 57 -1.86 -4.01 -2.99
CA ALA A 57 -0.79 -4.17 -3.98
C ALA A 57 -1.02 -3.39 -5.29
N THR A 58 -2.24 -2.91 -5.54
CA THR A 58 -2.59 -2.03 -6.65
C THR A 58 -2.42 -0.54 -6.34
N ASP A 59 -2.34 -0.17 -5.07
CA ASP A 59 -2.12 1.20 -4.64
C ASP A 59 -0.62 1.47 -4.78
N GLY A 60 -0.23 2.30 -5.76
CA GLY A 60 1.16 2.70 -5.92
C GLY A 60 1.75 3.21 -4.60
N SER A 61 3.03 2.94 -4.36
CA SER A 61 3.74 3.45 -3.16
C SER A 61 3.91 4.98 -3.16
N THR A 62 3.64 5.60 -4.30
CA THR A 62 3.80 7.02 -4.59
C THR A 62 2.66 7.49 -5.49
N ARG A 63 2.41 8.80 -5.50
CA ARG A 63 1.53 9.42 -6.52
C ARG A 63 2.23 9.40 -7.87
N ASP A 64 1.48 9.40 -8.96
CA ASP A 64 2.00 9.33 -10.32
C ASP A 64 2.98 10.48 -10.70
N ASP A 65 3.00 11.59 -9.95
CA ASP A 65 3.87 12.73 -10.19
C ASP A 65 5.16 12.75 -9.36
N VAL A 66 5.42 11.73 -8.54
CA VAL A 66 6.61 11.61 -7.69
C VAL A 66 7.20 10.20 -7.66
N ALA A 67 8.50 10.10 -7.40
CA ALA A 67 9.22 8.82 -7.21
C ALA A 67 10.35 8.99 -6.18
N PHE A 68 10.86 7.88 -5.65
CA PHE A 68 12.09 7.91 -4.86
C PHE A 68 13.30 7.75 -5.77
N ASP A 69 14.35 8.55 -5.55
CA ASP A 69 15.65 8.37 -6.19
C ASP A 69 16.49 7.28 -5.50
N ASP A 70 17.70 7.02 -6.00
CA ASP A 70 18.61 6.00 -5.46
C ASP A 70 19.08 6.30 -4.02
N ASN A 71 18.99 7.56 -3.57
CA ASN A 71 19.30 7.96 -2.20
C ASN A 71 18.07 7.85 -1.27
N GLY A 72 16.91 7.50 -1.82
CA GLY A 72 15.63 7.47 -1.11
C GLY A 72 14.97 8.84 -0.95
N GLU A 73 15.38 9.85 -1.72
CA GLU A 73 14.75 11.17 -1.73
C GLU A 73 13.52 11.19 -2.65
N LEU A 74 12.43 11.81 -2.20
CA LEU A 74 11.20 11.94 -2.99
C LEU A 74 11.31 13.09 -4.01
N ILE A 75 11.36 12.75 -5.30
CA ILE A 75 11.50 13.68 -6.43
C ILE A 75 10.19 13.78 -7.24
N HIS A 76 9.96 14.91 -7.91
CA HIS A 76 8.84 15.07 -8.84
C HIS A 76 9.24 14.69 -10.26
N LEU A 77 8.47 13.82 -10.90
CA LEU A 77 8.75 13.32 -12.25
C LEU A 77 8.54 14.39 -13.34
N ASN A 78 7.71 15.41 -13.08
CA ASN A 78 7.30 16.41 -14.08
C ASN A 78 7.67 17.87 -13.74
N LYS A 79 8.58 18.12 -12.79
CA LYS A 79 8.95 19.50 -12.47
C LYS A 79 10.02 20.02 -13.42
N ARG A 80 9.63 21.02 -14.22
CA ARG A 80 10.55 22.07 -14.65
C ARG A 80 10.93 22.87 -13.40
N VAL A 81 12.07 22.59 -12.78
CA VAL A 81 12.53 23.35 -11.61
C VAL A 81 13.22 24.61 -12.12
N VAL A 82 12.86 25.79 -11.62
CA VAL A 82 13.62 27.02 -11.88
C VAL A 82 14.32 27.43 -10.59
N PHE A 83 15.65 27.41 -10.59
CA PHE A 83 16.47 27.85 -9.45
C PHE A 83 17.51 28.86 -9.96
N ASN A 84 17.58 30.04 -9.34
CA ASN A 84 18.42 31.18 -9.79
C ASN A 84 18.31 31.48 -11.30
N GLY A 85 17.10 31.44 -11.85
CA GLY A 85 16.84 31.70 -13.28
C GLY A 85 17.26 30.56 -14.22
N THR A 86 17.79 29.46 -13.69
CA THR A 86 18.16 28.27 -14.47
C THR A 86 17.02 27.28 -14.46
N VAL A 87 16.58 26.88 -15.66
CA VAL A 87 15.47 25.94 -15.87
C VAL A 87 16.03 24.53 -16.02
N TYR A 88 15.72 23.67 -15.06
CA TYR A 88 16.00 22.24 -15.09
C TYR A 88 14.76 21.54 -15.64
N SER A 89 14.78 21.07 -16.89
CA SER A 89 13.74 20.16 -17.40
C SER A 89 14.22 18.72 -17.27
N GLY A 90 13.35 17.87 -16.73
CA GLY A 90 13.63 16.47 -16.40
C GLY A 90 13.72 15.52 -17.60
N ASP A 91 14.29 15.95 -18.71
CA ASP A 91 14.28 15.19 -19.98
C ASP A 91 15.41 14.13 -20.03
N LYS A 92 16.07 13.79 -18.91
CA LYS A 92 17.21 12.87 -18.89
C LYS A 92 17.25 11.89 -17.71
N LEU A 93 16.10 11.48 -17.19
CA LEU A 93 16.06 10.38 -16.24
C LEU A 93 15.26 9.24 -16.87
N ALA A 94 15.93 8.57 -17.83
CA ALA A 94 15.76 7.14 -18.01
C ALA A 94 16.25 6.47 -16.72
N ILE A 95 15.45 6.57 -15.66
CA ILE A 95 15.63 5.75 -14.47
C ILE A 95 15.03 4.42 -14.88
N ASP A 96 15.86 3.39 -14.86
CA ASP A 96 15.41 2.02 -14.92
C ASP A 96 14.31 1.86 -13.87
N ILE A 97 13.05 1.93 -14.32
CA ILE A 97 11.91 1.48 -13.55
C ILE A 97 12.18 0.01 -13.37
N HIS A 98 12.85 -0.38 -12.27
CA HIS A 98 12.85 -1.75 -11.86
C HIS A 98 11.38 -2.14 -11.78
N PRO A 99 10.88 -3.04 -12.65
CA PRO A 99 9.56 -3.59 -12.43
C PRO A 99 9.62 -4.13 -11.02
N SER A 100 8.67 -3.68 -10.18
CA SER A 100 8.47 -4.19 -8.84
C SER A 100 8.86 -5.65 -8.84
N LYS A 101 9.98 -5.99 -8.18
CA LYS A 101 10.49 -7.35 -8.17
C LYS A 101 9.31 -8.20 -7.73
N SER A 102 8.76 -8.98 -8.65
CA SER A 102 7.75 -9.98 -8.33
C SER A 102 8.35 -10.78 -7.18
N ILE A 103 7.77 -10.67 -5.99
CA ILE A 103 8.20 -11.43 -4.82
C ILE A 103 8.16 -12.89 -5.27
N PRO A 104 9.28 -13.61 -5.35
CA PRO A 104 9.25 -15.00 -5.78
C PRO A 104 8.37 -15.77 -4.79
N PRO A 105 7.52 -16.70 -5.25
CA PRO A 105 6.73 -17.53 -4.35
C PRO A 105 7.70 -18.24 -3.41
N ARG A 106 7.53 -18.01 -2.11
CA ARG A 106 8.34 -18.65 -1.07
C ARG A 106 8.23 -20.16 -1.28
N SER A 107 9.35 -20.81 -1.59
CA SER A 107 9.40 -22.26 -1.74
C SER A 107 8.82 -22.90 -0.49
N LYS A 108 7.88 -23.81 -0.68
CA LYS A 108 7.44 -24.71 0.40
C LYS A 108 8.67 -25.50 0.82
N SER A 109 9.27 -25.15 1.95
CA SER A 109 10.19 -26.08 2.60
C SER A 109 9.34 -27.25 3.06
N GLN A 110 9.53 -28.38 2.40
CA GLN A 110 9.20 -29.69 2.95
C GLN A 110 9.94 -29.81 4.29
N ILE A 111 9.19 -30.07 5.36
CA ILE A 111 9.28 -31.17 6.34
C ILE A 111 8.28 -30.82 7.45
#